data_AF-A0A914A4G6-F1
#
_entry.id   AF-A0A914A4G6-F1
#
_cell.length_a   1.000
_cell.length_b   1.000
_cell.length_c   1.000
_cell.angle_alpha   90.00
_cell.angle_beta   90.00
_cell.angle_gamma   90.00
#
_symmetry.space_group_name_H-M   'P 1'
#
loop_
_entity.id
_entity.type
_entity.pdbx_description
1 polymer ?
#
loop_
_entity_poly.entity_id
_entity_poly.type
_entity_poly.pdbx_seq_one_letter_code
_entity_poly.pdbx_strand_id
1 'polypeptide(L)'
;MLLDAGYRSSGTYTIYPEGFGVGSPRVYCDMGTDGGGWIVFQRRQDGSVDFYRNWAEYQSGFGDLSGEFWLGNDNLVTLTSDDSRGTWELSVDLEDWEGNTS
;
A
#
# COMPACT_ATOMS: atom_id res chain seq x y z
N MET A 1 -10.52 11.00 -3.84
CA MET A 1 -9.43 10.25 -3.17
C MET A 1 -8.99 11.01 -1.90
N LEU A 2 -8.23 10.43 -0.97
CA LEU A 2 -7.88 11.08 0.32
C LEU A 2 -7.21 12.47 0.16
N LEU A 3 -6.40 12.66 -0.89
CA LEU A 3 -5.85 13.97 -1.24
C LEU A 3 -6.93 15.01 -1.56
N ASP A 4 -7.97 14.66 -2.30
CA ASP A 4 -9.06 15.61 -2.62
C ASP A 4 -9.84 16.01 -1.36
N ALA A 5 -9.89 15.12 -0.37
CA ALA A 5 -10.49 15.37 0.94
C ALA A 5 -9.58 16.19 1.88
N GLY A 6 -8.41 16.65 1.41
CA GLY A 6 -7.52 17.54 2.16
C GLY A 6 -6.51 16.85 3.08
N TYR A 7 -6.41 15.52 3.05
CA TYR A 7 -5.37 14.81 3.81
C TYR A 7 -4.00 15.02 3.14
N ARG A 8 -2.99 15.44 3.91
CA ARG A 8 -1.67 15.84 3.37
C ARG A 8 -0.48 15.18 4.07
N SER A 9 -0.72 14.43 5.13
CA SER A 9 0.34 13.73 5.86
C SER A 9 0.38 12.27 5.45
N SER A 10 1.58 11.71 5.28
CA SER A 10 1.74 10.28 5.09
C SER A 10 1.38 9.53 6.38
N GLY A 11 0.80 8.34 6.25
CA GLY A 11 0.38 7.55 7.42
C GLY A 11 -0.65 6.49 7.09
N THR A 12 -1.13 5.80 8.13
CA THR A 12 -2.14 4.75 7.97
C THR A 12 -3.55 5.33 7.94
N TYR A 13 -4.31 5.01 6.90
CA TYR A 13 -5.69 5.42 6.71
C TYR A 13 -6.60 4.21 6.52
N THR A 14 -7.86 4.34 6.96
CA THR A 14 -8.92 3.41 6.52
C THR A 14 -9.50 3.97 5.24
N ILE A 15 -9.49 3.19 4.18
CA ILE A 15 -10.05 3.60 2.89
C ILE A 15 -11.38 2.90 2.65
N TYR A 16 -12.30 3.60 1.99
CA TYR A 16 -13.63 3.09 1.65
C TYR A 16 -13.84 3.11 0.14
N PRO A 17 -13.12 2.28 -0.64
CA PRO A 17 -13.44 2.14 -2.06
C PRO A 17 -14.82 1.48 -2.20
N GLU A 18 -15.66 1.97 -3.12
CA GLU A 18 -16.96 1.35 -3.39
C GLU A 18 -16.80 -0.15 -3.71
N GLY A 19 -17.53 -1.04 -3.03
CA GLY A 19 -17.37 -2.49 -3.17
C GLY A 19 -16.57 -3.18 -2.06
N PHE A 20 -15.83 -2.43 -1.23
CA PHE A 20 -15.50 -2.93 0.11
C PHE A 20 -16.77 -2.82 0.96
N GLY A 21 -17.40 -3.95 1.26
CA GLY A 21 -18.51 -4.02 2.20
C GLY A 21 -18.07 -3.75 3.64
N VAL A 22 -18.61 -4.50 4.59
CA VAL A 22 -18.19 -4.42 6.01
C VAL A 22 -16.79 -5.03 6.15
N GLY A 23 -15.73 -4.23 5.99
CA GLY A 23 -14.34 -4.72 6.08
C GLY A 23 -13.24 -3.82 5.51
N SER A 24 -13.48 -2.51 5.39
CA SER A 24 -12.56 -1.52 4.82
C SER A 24 -11.11 -1.68 5.28
N PRO A 25 -10.15 -1.88 4.35
CA PRO A 25 -8.77 -2.15 4.70
C PRO A 25 -8.09 -0.88 5.22
N ARG A 26 -7.17 -1.09 6.16
CA ARG A 26 -6.19 -0.06 6.52
C ARG A 26 -5.02 -0.15 5.57
N VAL A 27 -4.60 0.99 5.03
CA VAL A 27 -3.46 1.10 4.11
C VAL A 27 -2.53 2.20 4.60
N TYR A 28 -1.24 2.09 4.28
CA TYR A 28 -0.34 3.22 4.41
C TYR A 28 -0.44 4.08 3.15
N CYS A 29 -0.74 5.37 3.30
CA CYS A 29 -0.73 6.32 2.19
C CYS A 29 0.52 7.19 2.29
N ASP A 30 1.24 7.29 1.18
CA ASP A 30 2.28 8.29 1.01
C ASP A 30 1.70 9.53 0.31
N MET A 31 1.73 10.66 1.03
CA MET A 31 1.24 11.95 0.56
C MET A 31 2.37 12.92 0.17
N GLY A 32 3.64 12.50 0.29
CA GLY A 32 4.81 13.33 0.03
C GLY A 32 5.44 13.12 -1.35
N THR A 33 5.55 11.86 -1.78
CA THR A 33 6.27 11.48 -3.01
C THR A 33 5.44 11.80 -4.26
N ASP A 34 6.05 12.45 -5.25
CA ASP A 34 5.46 12.74 -6.58
C ASP A 34 4.04 13.32 -6.56
N GLY A 35 3.78 14.26 -5.64
CA GLY A 35 2.46 14.89 -5.49
C GLY A 35 1.49 14.11 -4.60
N GLY A 36 1.91 12.95 -4.10
CA GLY A 36 1.23 12.14 -3.09
C GLY A 36 0.07 11.31 -3.62
N GLY A 37 -0.67 10.69 -2.69
CA GLY A 37 -1.85 9.89 -3.03
C GLY A 37 -1.52 8.43 -3.34
N TRP A 38 -0.28 8.02 -3.07
CA TRP A 38 0.17 6.66 -3.28
C TRP A 38 -0.34 5.76 -2.15
N ILE A 39 -0.91 4.62 -2.53
CA ILE A 39 -1.19 3.53 -1.59
C ILE A 39 0.04 2.63 -1.59
N VAL A 40 0.73 2.55 -0.45
CA VAL A 40 1.86 1.64 -0.29
C VAL A 40 1.30 0.26 0.02
N PHE A 41 1.56 -0.71 -0.87
CA PHE A 41 1.11 -2.08 -0.70
C PHE A 41 2.21 -3.05 -0.26
N GLN A 42 3.48 -2.64 -0.39
CA GLN A 42 4.64 -3.40 0.06
C GLN A 42 5.71 -2.42 0.52
N ARG A 43 6.34 -2.68 1.69
CA ARG A 43 7.53 -1.95 2.14
C ARG A 43 8.56 -2.89 2.77
N ARG A 44 9.83 -2.67 2.42
CA ARG A 44 11.05 -3.31 2.95
C ARG A 44 12.03 -2.19 3.32
N GLN A 45 12.64 -2.24 4.51
CA GLN A 45 13.54 -1.20 5.01
C GLN A 45 14.60 -1.72 6.00
N ASP A 46 14.32 -2.78 6.75
CA ASP A 46 15.17 -3.21 7.87
C ASP A 46 15.27 -4.74 8.06
N GLY A 47 14.51 -5.52 7.28
CA GLY A 47 14.46 -6.98 7.39
C GLY A 47 13.77 -7.49 8.65
N SER A 48 12.97 -6.67 9.34
CA SER A 48 12.23 -7.05 10.54
C SER A 48 11.10 -8.05 10.26
N VAL A 49 10.64 -8.17 9.01
CA VAL A 49 9.59 -9.10 8.61
C VAL A 49 10.13 -10.14 7.64
N ASP A 50 9.84 -11.42 7.93
CA ASP A 50 10.12 -12.51 7.00
C ASP A 50 9.11 -12.49 5.84
N PHE A 51 9.61 -12.44 4.60
CA PHE A 51 8.80 -12.50 3.37
C PHE A 51 8.79 -13.91 2.74
N TYR A 52 9.49 -14.89 3.31
CA TYR A 52 9.38 -16.29 2.91
C TYR A 52 8.11 -16.93 3.48
N ARG A 53 6.96 -16.56 2.89
CA ARG A 53 5.61 -16.90 3.37
C ARG A 53 4.85 -17.79 2.40
N ASN A 54 3.83 -18.46 2.92
CA ASN A 54 2.96 -19.31 2.11
C ASN A 54 1.88 -18.51 1.37
N TRP A 55 1.16 -19.17 0.45
CA TRP A 55 0.12 -18.55 -0.36
C TRP A 55 -0.97 -17.85 0.47
N ALA A 56 -1.45 -18.48 1.55
CA ALA A 56 -2.53 -17.93 2.35
C ALA A 56 -2.11 -16.63 3.04
N GLU A 57 -0.86 -16.56 3.51
CA GLU A 57 -0.29 -15.33 4.09
C GLU A 57 -0.14 -14.22 3.05
N TYR A 58 0.31 -14.53 1.83
CA TYR A 58 0.35 -13.54 0.74
C TYR A 58 -1.05 -13.10 0.30
N GLN A 59 -2.02 -13.99 0.37
CA GLN A 59 -3.41 -13.68 0.06
C GLN A 59 -3.99 -12.69 1.10
N SER A 60 -3.83 -12.96 2.39
CA SER A 60 -4.36 -12.12 3.48
C SER A 60 -3.53 -10.86 3.76
N GLY A 61 -2.23 -10.88 3.47
CA GLY A 61 -1.27 -9.88 3.92
C GLY A 61 -0.59 -10.25 5.24
N PHE A 62 0.55 -9.62 5.50
CA PHE A 62 1.38 -9.82 6.70
C PHE A 62 2.27 -8.60 6.99
N GLY A 63 2.84 -8.53 8.19
CA GLY A 63 3.70 -7.43 8.64
C GLY A 63 2.93 -6.30 9.34
N ASP A 64 3.55 -5.12 9.42
CA ASP A 64 3.02 -3.93 10.09
C ASP A 64 3.01 -2.73 9.12
N LEU A 65 1.86 -2.09 8.95
CA LEU A 65 1.71 -0.88 8.10
C LEU A 65 2.59 0.30 8.56
N SER A 66 3.10 0.28 9.79
CA SER A 66 4.09 1.25 10.30
C SER A 66 5.55 0.83 10.07
N GLY A 67 5.80 -0.40 9.62
CA GLY A 67 7.13 -0.96 9.31
C GLY A 67 7.15 -1.70 7.97
N GLU A 68 7.72 -2.90 7.94
CA GLU A 68 7.70 -3.77 6.75
C GLU A 68 6.39 -4.56 6.65
N PHE A 69 5.83 -4.67 5.44
CA PHE A 69 4.58 -5.40 5.23
C PHE A 69 4.32 -5.78 3.78
N TRP A 70 3.36 -6.69 3.62
CA TRP A 70 2.64 -7.00 2.38
C TRP A 70 1.14 -6.80 2.63
N LEU A 71 0.48 -5.96 1.83
CA LEU A 71 -0.92 -5.57 2.05
C LEU A 71 -1.90 -6.74 1.88
N GLY A 72 -1.54 -7.75 1.08
CA GLY A 72 -2.40 -8.89 0.76
C GLY A 72 -3.00 -8.80 -0.64
N ASN A 73 -2.98 -9.94 -1.34
CA ASN A 73 -3.46 -10.02 -2.72
C ASN A 73 -4.95 -9.73 -2.84
N ASP A 74 -5.77 -10.13 -1.86
CA ASP A 74 -7.22 -9.88 -1.89
C ASP A 74 -7.51 -8.36 -1.83
N ASN A 75 -6.73 -7.63 -1.03
CA ASN A 75 -6.81 -6.17 -0.96
C ASN A 75 -6.35 -5.52 -2.27
N LEU A 76 -5.24 -5.98 -2.85
CA LEU A 76 -4.72 -5.49 -4.12
C LEU A 76 -5.72 -5.68 -5.25
N VAL A 77 -6.28 -6.89 -5.41
CA VAL A 77 -7.29 -7.17 -6.43
C VAL A 77 -8.49 -6.25 -6.25
N THR A 78 -9.01 -6.11 -5.04
CA THR A 78 -10.18 -5.25 -4.78
C THR A 78 -9.91 -3.77 -5.05
N LEU A 79 -8.66 -3.31 -4.88
CA LEU A 79 -8.27 -1.94 -5.23
C LEU A 79 -8.22 -1.75 -6.75
N THR A 80 -7.59 -2.68 -7.47
CA THR A 80 -7.22 -2.48 -8.87
C THR A 80 -8.21 -3.04 -9.89
N SER A 81 -9.18 -3.87 -9.47
CA SER A 81 -10.09 -4.57 -10.40
C SER A 81 -11.30 -3.75 -10.87
N ASP A 82 -11.54 -2.57 -10.27
CA ASP A 82 -12.68 -1.72 -10.62
C ASP A 82 -12.31 -0.75 -11.73
N ASP A 83 -12.62 -1.13 -12.98
CA ASP A 83 -12.34 -0.35 -14.19
C ASP A 83 -13.02 1.03 -14.19
N SER A 84 -14.03 1.26 -13.34
CA SER A 84 -14.68 2.58 -13.22
C SER A 84 -13.79 3.62 -12.53
N ARG A 85 -12.73 3.19 -11.84
CA ARG A 85 -11.76 4.05 -11.14
C ARG A 85 -10.65 4.59 -12.04
N GLY A 86 -10.63 4.17 -13.29
CA GLY A 86 -9.60 4.55 -14.26
C GLY A 86 -8.34 3.69 -14.18
N THR A 87 -7.26 4.21 -14.76
CA THR A 87 -5.99 3.49 -14.88
C THR A 87 -5.17 3.64 -13.60
N TRP A 88 -4.67 2.52 -13.09
CA TRP A 88 -3.70 2.51 -11.99
C TRP A 88 -2.27 2.64 -12.53
N GLU A 89 -1.46 3.40 -11.80
CA GLU A 89 -0.02 3.48 -12.00
C GLU A 89 0.70 2.79 -10.84
N LEU A 90 1.87 2.21 -11.12
CA LEU A 90 2.71 1.52 -10.15
C LEU A 90 4.08 2.20 -10.11
N SER A 91 4.49 2.67 -8.94
CA SER A 91 5.88 3.05 -8.65
C SER A 91 6.58 1.96 -7.83
N VAL A 92 7.88 1.81 -8.04
CA VAL A 92 8.75 0.93 -7.25
C VAL A 92 10.01 1.72 -6.93
N ASP A 93 10.10 2.18 -5.70
CA ASP A 93 11.23 2.98 -5.21
C ASP A 93 12.23 2.05 -4.52
N LEU A 94 13.51 2.16 -4.88
CA LEU A 94 14.59 1.32 -4.35
C LEU A 94 15.72 2.19 -3.82
N GLU A 95 16.34 1.76 -2.72
CA GLU A 95 17.54 2.36 -2.13
C GLU A 95 18.62 1.28 -1.95
N ASP A 96 19.87 1.59 -2.30
CA ASP A 96 21.01 0.72 -2.03
C ASP A 96 21.65 1.00 -0.65
N TRP A 97 22.62 0.17 -0.26
CA TRP A 97 23.28 0.30 1.05
C TRP A 97 24.17 1.54 1.19
N GLU A 98 24.46 2.24 0.10
CA GLU A 98 25.21 3.49 0.06
C GLU A 98 24.27 4.71 0.10
N GLY A 99 22.96 4.50 0.08
CA GLY A 99 21.92 5.53 0.11
C GLY A 99 21.55 6.07 -1.27
N ASN A 100 21.92 5.40 -2.36
CA ASN A 100 21.51 5.81 -3.70
C ASN A 100 20.08 5.31 -3.97
N THR A 101 19.20 6.21 -4.41
CA THR A 101 17.78 5.91 -4.70
C THR A 101 17.50 5.90 -6.21
N SER A 102 16.57 5.04 -6.66
CA SER A 102 16.05 5.02 -8.04
C SER A 102 14.53 5.06 -8.07
#